data_AF-A0A7X5N3N1-F1
#
_entry.id   AF-A0A7X5N3N1-F1
#
_cell.length_a   1.000
_cell.length_b   1.000
_cell.length_c   1.000
_cell.angle_alpha   90.00
_cell.angle_beta   90.00
_cell.angle_gamma   90.00
#
_symmetry.space_group_name_H-M   'P 1'
#
loop_
_entity.id
_entity.type
_entity.pdbx_description
1 polymer ?
#
loop_
_entity_poly.entity_id
_entity_poly.type
_entity_poly.pdbx_seq_one_letter_code
_entity_poly.pdbx_strand_id
1 'polypeptide(L)'
;RLDSTAYLWKRTGTDCMNQPEAHTLLVALRAVTDIVAPSVVMKAEAIVPMTQLPPYFGSGADQGHECHLAYHSTLMAAGWSALALQRGDILHNVIAHSP
;
A
#
# COMPACT_ATOMS: atom_id res chain seq x y z
N ARG A 1 1.62 -7.11 -9.58
CA ARG A 1 1.92 -5.69 -9.29
C ARG A 1 0.76 -4.91 -9.86
N LEU A 2 0.03 -4.18 -9.02
CA LEU A 2 -1.17 -3.44 -9.42
C LEU A 2 -0.78 -1.98 -9.48
N ASP A 3 -0.68 -1.45 -10.70
CA ASP A 3 -0.09 -0.14 -10.95
C ASP A 3 -1.11 0.97 -10.77
N SER A 4 -0.70 2.09 -10.16
CA SER A 4 -1.51 3.30 -10.03
C SER A 4 -2.89 3.07 -9.38
N THR A 5 -2.98 2.13 -8.43
CA THR A 5 -4.24 1.75 -7.78
C THR A 5 -4.93 2.89 -7.04
N ALA A 6 -4.16 3.86 -6.53
CA ALA A 6 -4.68 5.07 -5.91
C ALA A 6 -5.66 5.84 -6.81
N TYR A 7 -5.53 5.70 -8.14
CA TYR A 7 -6.29 6.47 -9.11
C TYR A 7 -7.45 5.71 -9.75
N LEU A 8 -7.80 4.51 -9.27
CA LEU A 8 -8.85 3.67 -9.89
C LEU A 8 -10.23 4.33 -9.90
N TRP A 9 -10.49 5.23 -8.94
CA TRP A 9 -11.80 5.86 -8.79
C TRP A 9 -11.75 7.38 -8.92
N LYS A 10 -12.84 7.96 -9.43
CA LYS A 10 -13.00 9.40 -9.64
C LYS A 10 -14.25 9.89 -8.94
N ARG A 11 -14.09 10.96 -8.15
CA ARG A 11 -15.16 11.60 -7.39
C ARG A 11 -15.00 13.11 -7.46
N THR A 12 -15.99 13.79 -8.03
CA THR A 12 -16.03 15.25 -8.11
C THR A 12 -15.87 15.87 -6.72
N GLY A 13 -14.99 16.87 -6.61
CA GLY A 13 -14.69 17.54 -5.34
C GLY A 13 -13.60 16.86 -4.49
N THR A 14 -12.98 15.78 -4.98
CA THR A 14 -11.81 15.15 -4.35
C THR A 14 -10.57 15.26 -5.25
N ASP A 15 -9.41 14.91 -4.73
CA ASP A 15 -8.16 14.75 -5.50
C ASP A 15 -8.14 13.50 -6.38
N CYS A 16 -9.21 12.68 -6.34
CA CYS A 16 -9.36 11.45 -7.10
C CYS A 16 -8.25 10.42 -6.81
N MET A 17 -7.73 10.43 -5.58
CA MET A 17 -6.73 9.51 -5.07
C MET A 17 -7.24 8.77 -3.83
N ASN A 18 -6.80 7.52 -3.65
CA ASN A 18 -7.05 6.66 -2.47
C ASN A 18 -8.51 6.67 -1.99
N GLN A 19 -9.45 6.66 -2.94
CA GLN A 19 -10.87 6.62 -2.63
C GLN A 19 -11.25 5.23 -2.08
N PRO A 20 -12.24 5.12 -1.18
CA PRO A 20 -12.69 3.84 -0.66
C PRO A 20 -13.06 2.83 -1.75
N GLU A 21 -13.64 3.27 -2.86
CA GLU A 21 -13.99 2.41 -3.98
C GLU A 21 -12.79 1.80 -4.70
N ALA A 22 -11.62 2.45 -4.67
CA ALA A 22 -10.40 1.85 -5.18
C ALA A 22 -10.05 0.59 -4.39
N HIS A 23 -10.18 0.63 -3.06
CA HIS A 23 -9.97 -0.54 -2.19
C HIS A 23 -11.04 -1.61 -2.40
N THR A 24 -12.32 -1.23 -2.57
CA THR A 24 -13.37 -2.20 -2.90
C THR A 24 -13.09 -2.95 -4.20
N LEU A 25 -12.56 -2.27 -5.23
CA LEU A 25 -12.14 -2.92 -6.48
C LEU A 25 -10.99 -3.91 -6.23
N LEU A 26 -10.04 -3.57 -5.36
CA LEU A 26 -8.92 -4.45 -5.02
C LEU A 26 -9.38 -5.68 -4.22
N VAL A 27 -10.31 -5.52 -3.28
CA VAL A 27 -10.94 -6.65 -2.55
C VAL A 27 -11.67 -7.57 -3.52
N ALA A 28 -12.41 -7.01 -4.48
CA ALA A 28 -13.09 -7.81 -5.50
C ALA A 28 -12.09 -8.61 -6.37
N LEU A 29 -11.01 -7.97 -6.82
CA LEU A 29 -9.95 -8.66 -7.57
C LEU A 29 -9.27 -9.74 -6.73
N ARG A 30 -9.03 -9.48 -5.44
CA ARG A 30 -8.47 -10.45 -4.50
C ARG A 30 -9.38 -11.66 -4.35
N ALA A 31 -10.67 -11.46 -4.15
CA ALA A 31 -11.64 -12.54 -4.05
C ALA A 31 -11.68 -13.40 -5.33
N VAL A 32 -11.57 -12.78 -6.51
CA VAL A 32 -11.47 -13.53 -7.78
C VAL A 32 -10.21 -14.41 -7.80
N THR A 33 -9.06 -13.88 -7.38
CA THR A 33 -7.83 -14.67 -7.33
C THR A 33 -7.90 -15.78 -6.27
N ASP A 34 -8.51 -15.53 -5.12
CA ASP A 34 -8.69 -16.54 -4.06
C ASP A 34 -9.53 -17.73 -4.56
N ILE A 35 -10.56 -17.48 -5.39
CA ILE A 35 -11.43 -18.53 -5.93
C ILE A 35 -10.74 -19.31 -7.07
N VAL A 36 -10.11 -18.61 -8.01
CA VAL A 36 -9.69 -19.20 -9.30
C VAL A 36 -8.22 -19.61 -9.30
N ALA A 37 -7.36 -18.88 -8.60
CA ALA A 37 -5.91 -19.05 -8.65
C ALA A 37 -5.25 -18.64 -7.32
N PRO A 38 -5.49 -19.38 -6.22
CA PRO A 38 -5.12 -18.98 -4.86
C PRO A 38 -3.60 -18.87 -4.62
N SER A 39 -2.77 -19.35 -5.54
CA SER A 39 -1.32 -19.18 -5.49
C SER A 39 -0.84 -17.80 -5.98
N VAL A 40 -1.73 -16.98 -6.54
CA VAL A 40 -1.41 -15.64 -7.07
C VAL A 40 -1.30 -14.62 -5.95
N VAL A 41 -0.27 -13.78 -6.02
CA VAL A 41 -0.02 -12.73 -5.03
C VAL A 41 -0.37 -11.36 -5.62
N MET A 42 -1.28 -10.66 -4.96
CA MET A 42 -1.60 -9.25 -5.23
C MET A 42 -0.62 -8.32 -4.50
N LYS A 43 0.05 -7.45 -5.24
CA LYS A 43 1.03 -6.47 -4.72
C LYS A 43 0.63 -5.06 -5.12
N ALA A 44 0.33 -4.20 -4.15
CA ALA A 44 0.01 -2.80 -4.35
C ALA A 44 1.25 -2.02 -4.80
N GLU A 45 1.10 -1.20 -5.84
CA GLU A 45 2.06 -0.18 -6.22
C GLU A 45 1.51 1.21 -5.92
N ALA A 46 1.62 1.62 -4.66
CA ALA A 46 1.26 2.94 -4.18
C ALA A 46 2.50 3.63 -3.61
N ILE A 47 3.03 4.62 -4.33
CA ILE A 47 4.19 5.40 -3.90
C ILE A 47 3.72 6.52 -2.97
N VAL A 48 3.37 6.12 -1.75
CA VAL A 48 2.84 6.99 -0.69
C VAL A 48 3.64 6.82 0.61
N PRO A 49 3.52 7.72 1.60
CA PRO A 49 4.08 7.51 2.93
C PRO A 49 3.56 6.22 3.56
N MET A 50 4.38 5.52 4.36
CA MET A 50 4.01 4.24 4.97
C MET A 50 2.73 4.29 5.80
N THR A 51 2.36 5.45 6.36
CA THR A 51 1.11 5.65 7.12
C THR A 51 -0.15 5.52 6.26
N GLN A 52 -0.03 5.61 4.93
CA GLN A 52 -1.13 5.44 3.97
C GLN A 52 -1.16 4.04 3.34
N LEU A 53 -0.24 3.15 3.72
CA LEU A 53 -0.21 1.77 3.22
C LEU A 53 -1.17 0.80 3.92
N PRO A 54 -1.50 0.91 5.23
CA PRO A 54 -2.37 -0.04 5.90
C PRO A 54 -3.69 -0.34 5.16
N PRO A 55 -4.37 0.65 4.56
CA PRO A 55 -5.59 0.39 3.81
C PRO A 55 -5.43 -0.61 2.66
N TYR A 56 -4.26 -0.71 2.03
CA TYR A 56 -4.02 -1.65 0.93
C TYR A 56 -3.96 -3.12 1.38
N PHE A 57 -3.81 -3.38 2.68
CA PHE A 57 -3.95 -4.73 3.25
C PHE A 57 -5.40 -5.04 3.64
N GLY A 58 -6.35 -4.14 3.33
CA GLY A 58 -7.74 -4.20 3.73
C GLY A 58 -7.99 -3.45 5.04
N SER A 59 -9.18 -2.87 5.17
CA SER A 59 -9.62 -2.12 6.35
C SER A 59 -10.87 -2.73 6.96
N GLY A 60 -11.00 -2.70 8.28
CA GLY A 60 -12.18 -3.22 8.97
C GLY A 60 -12.39 -4.71 8.70
N ALA A 61 -13.56 -5.09 8.19
CA ALA A 61 -13.91 -6.48 7.90
C ALA A 61 -13.09 -7.07 6.74
N ASP A 62 -12.54 -6.23 5.85
CA ASP A 62 -11.77 -6.67 4.69
C ASP A 62 -10.27 -6.81 5.01
N GLN A 63 -9.84 -6.59 6.26
CA GLN A 63 -8.44 -6.76 6.66
C GLN A 63 -7.96 -8.19 6.36
N GLY A 64 -6.91 -8.31 5.55
CA GLY A 64 -6.37 -9.59 5.05
C GLY A 64 -6.97 -10.05 3.70
N HIS A 65 -8.01 -9.37 3.20
CA HIS A 65 -8.76 -9.71 1.98
C HIS A 65 -8.55 -8.70 0.84
N GLU A 66 -7.45 -7.95 0.86
CA GLU A 66 -7.04 -7.07 -0.25
C GLU A 66 -5.64 -7.46 -0.78
N CYS A 67 -4.67 -6.54 -0.86
CA CYS A 67 -3.33 -6.86 -1.31
C CYS A 67 -2.58 -7.67 -0.25
N HIS A 68 -1.70 -8.56 -0.70
CA HIS A 68 -0.82 -9.34 0.16
C HIS A 68 0.46 -8.58 0.50
N LEU A 69 0.88 -7.69 -0.40
CA LEU A 69 2.15 -6.98 -0.34
C LEU A 69 1.96 -5.52 -0.74
N ALA A 70 2.75 -4.64 -0.15
CA ALA A 70 2.92 -3.25 -0.56
C ALA A 70 4.41 -2.89 -0.56
N TYR A 71 4.80 -1.89 -1.35
CA TYR A 71 6.18 -1.38 -1.33
C TYR A 71 6.40 -0.49 -0.11
N HIS A 72 7.48 -0.76 0.64
CA HIS A 72 7.90 0.11 1.75
C HIS A 72 8.77 1.28 1.25
N SER A 73 8.15 2.20 0.50
CA SER A 73 8.85 3.34 -0.13
C SER A 73 9.51 4.27 0.90
N THR A 74 8.90 4.45 2.08
CA THR A 74 9.48 5.23 3.18
C THR A 74 10.82 4.66 3.65
N LEU A 75 10.95 3.33 3.80
CA LEU A 75 12.21 2.71 4.19
C LEU A 75 13.28 2.85 3.11
N MET A 76 12.92 2.69 1.84
CA MET A 76 13.84 2.90 0.72
C MET A 76 14.40 4.33 0.72
N ALA A 77 13.54 5.35 0.80
CA ALA A 77 13.97 6.75 0.84
C ALA A 77 14.76 7.08 2.12
N ALA A 78 14.39 6.49 3.26
CA ALA A 78 15.09 6.65 4.51
C ALA A 78 16.49 6.01 4.49
N GLY A 79 16.66 4.88 3.81
CA GLY A 79 17.96 4.24 3.62
C GLY A 79 18.94 5.14 2.88
N TRP A 80 18.51 5.75 1.78
CA TRP A 80 19.34 6.74 1.07
C TRP A 80 19.64 7.98 1.91
N SER A 81 18.63 8.50 2.63
CA SER A 81 18.81 9.65 3.54
C SER A 81 19.81 9.33 4.66
N ALA A 82 19.68 8.17 5.30
CA ALA A 82 20.55 7.73 6.38
C ALA A 82 21.99 7.51 5.89
N LEU A 83 22.16 6.98 4.68
CA LEU A 83 23.48 6.81 4.06
C LEU A 83 24.16 8.16 3.81
N ALA A 84 23.46 9.10 3.15
CA ALA A 84 24.02 10.42 2.83
C ALA A 84 24.35 11.25 4.08
N LEU A 85 23.54 11.12 5.14
CA LEU A 85 23.68 11.87 6.38
C LEU A 85 24.47 11.12 7.47
N GLN A 86 24.88 9.87 7.23
CA GLN A 86 25.47 8.96 8.22
C GLN A 86 24.64 8.85 9.51
N ARG A 87 23.31 8.81 9.36
CA ARG A 87 22.33 8.92 10.45
C ARG A 87 21.43 7.69 10.52
N GLY A 88 21.88 6.69 11.28
CA GLY A 88 21.12 5.46 11.52
C GLY A 88 19.83 5.68 12.32
N ASP A 89 19.73 6.78 13.05
CA ASP A 89 18.52 7.18 13.79
C ASP A 89 17.32 7.46 12.86
N ILE A 90 17.58 7.88 11.62
CA ILE A 90 16.53 8.04 10.60
C ILE A 90 15.87 6.69 10.28
N LEU A 91 16.68 5.64 10.08
CA LEU A 91 16.18 4.29 9.84
C LEU A 91 15.48 3.74 11.08
N HIS A 92 16.05 3.95 12.27
CA HIS A 92 15.42 3.55 13.53
C HIS A 92 14.02 4.16 13.66
N ASN A 93 13.88 5.46 13.39
CA ASN A 93 12.60 6.14 13.44
C ASN A 93 11.57 5.55 12.47
N VAL A 94 11.98 5.19 11.25
CA VAL A 94 11.07 4.58 10.27
C VAL A 94 10.63 3.19 10.72
N ILE A 95 11.56 2.33 11.17
CA ILE A 95 11.21 0.98 11.63
C ILE A 95 10.34 1.02 12.88
N ALA A 96 10.64 1.91 13.83
CA ALA A 96 9.88 2.07 15.07
C ALA A 96 8.42 2.51 14.86
N HIS A 97 8.13 3.16 13.73
CA HIS A 97 6.78 3.62 13.36
C HIS A 97 6.21 2.89 12.14
N SER A 98 6.82 1.77 11.73
CA SER A 98 6.23 0.93 10.69
C SER A 98 4.93 0.33 11.24
N PRO A 99 3.79 0.53 10.56
CA PRO A 99 2.51 -0.02 10.97
C PRO A 99 2.45 -1.55 10.82
#